data_AF-A0A3N9UWX0-F1
#
_entry.id   AF-A0A3N9UWX0-F1
#
_cell.length_a   1.000
_cell.length_b   1.000
_cell.length_c   1.000
_cell.angle_alpha   90.00
_cell.angle_beta   90.00
_cell.angle_gamma   90.00
#
_symmetry.space_group_name_H-M   'P 1'
#
loop_
_entity.id
_entity.type
_entity.pdbx_description
1 polymer ?
#
loop_
_entity_poly.entity_id
_entity_poly.type
_entity_poly.pdbx_seq_one_letter_code
_entity_poly.pdbx_strand_id
1 'polypeptide(L)'
;MEDYDATRTETYDELVTKHTRRELEELALKLGVENLGTTKSQLADAILDANKKQRDMPKSIPVSPKEAPMVEKPKSVAKSVVRGGKGVMAKSAAIDSKAAEVQKAGRDIREDGIRRMNKGVKEFHSACDWMAREMQTDGRKMMEDGRHRFELGQSEFKRSLDAQVKENHDAVARMHTGAREMQASQEKMSKAFQKAGKDIRDSGCRNLRNGLNQFQSDLATQINENRQAVSRMNSAAVSLQNEIHRYQEQDLKNYVRDFYYG
;
A
#
# COMPACT_ATOMS: atom_id res chain seq x y z
N MET A 1 -19.00 35.76 -7.22
CA MET A 1 -19.79 34.98 -6.25
C MET A 1 -19.11 33.63 -6.06
N GLU A 2 -17.83 33.66 -5.67
CA GLU A 2 -16.97 32.48 -5.49
C GLU A 2 -15.85 32.91 -4.53
N ASP A 3 -16.10 32.92 -3.22
CA ASP A 3 -15.05 33.17 -2.20
C ASP A 3 -15.50 32.67 -0.80
N TYR A 4 -16.37 31.67 -0.76
CA TYR A 4 -16.90 31.11 0.51
C TYR A 4 -16.39 29.69 0.85
N ASP A 5 -15.53 29.09 0.02
CA ASP A 5 -15.00 27.73 0.28
C ASP A 5 -13.58 27.69 0.88
N ALA A 6 -12.90 28.83 1.04
CA ALA A 6 -11.48 28.87 1.43
C ALA A 6 -11.19 28.51 2.90
N THR A 7 -12.22 28.28 3.74
CA THR A 7 -12.03 27.98 5.17
C THR A 7 -12.45 26.57 5.58
N ARG A 8 -12.94 25.73 4.65
CA ARG A 8 -13.26 24.34 4.97
C ARG A 8 -11.96 23.55 5.02
N THR A 9 -11.52 23.21 6.23
CA THR A 9 -10.45 22.22 6.43
C THR A 9 -10.95 20.87 5.93
N GLU A 10 -10.31 20.38 4.86
CA GLU A 10 -10.58 19.06 4.30
C GLU A 10 -10.36 17.98 5.37
N THR A 11 -11.19 16.94 5.34
CA THR A 11 -11.04 15.80 6.24
C THR A 11 -9.92 14.87 5.78
N TYR A 12 -9.47 13.98 6.67
CA TYR A 12 -8.46 12.97 6.34
C TYR A 12 -8.81 12.15 5.09
N ASP A 13 -10.06 11.67 5.02
CA ASP A 13 -10.53 10.88 3.88
C ASP A 13 -10.58 11.70 2.59
N GLU A 14 -10.96 12.99 2.66
CA GLU A 14 -10.93 13.89 1.51
C GLU A 14 -9.49 14.11 1.02
N LEU A 15 -8.52 14.31 1.91
CA LEU A 15 -7.11 14.45 1.56
C LEU A 15 -6.55 13.19 0.89
N VAL A 16 -6.85 12.02 1.44
CA VAL A 16 -6.35 10.74 0.91
C VAL A 16 -7.04 10.37 -0.41
N THR A 17 -8.29 10.76 -0.64
CA THR A 17 -9.02 10.38 -1.87
C THR A 17 -8.86 11.38 -3.01
N LYS A 18 -8.87 12.69 -2.74
CA LYS A 18 -8.86 13.73 -3.78
C LYS A 18 -7.47 14.06 -4.32
N HIS A 19 -6.45 13.98 -3.47
CA HIS A 19 -5.10 14.41 -3.84
C HIS A 19 -4.20 13.25 -4.24
N THR A 20 -3.26 13.46 -5.15
CA THR A 20 -2.18 12.49 -5.39
C THR A 20 -1.13 12.57 -4.27
N ARG A 21 -0.28 11.55 -4.14
CA ARG A 21 0.81 11.57 -3.14
C ARG A 21 1.72 12.80 -3.29
N ARG A 22 2.06 13.16 -4.53
CA ARG A 22 2.93 14.30 -4.83
C ARG A 22 2.30 15.63 -4.43
N GLU A 23 1.00 15.79 -4.64
CA GLU A 23 0.25 16.98 -4.21
C GLU A 23 0.22 17.10 -2.68
N LEU A 24 0.08 15.97 -1.96
CA LEU A 24 0.18 15.96 -0.49
C LEU A 24 1.60 16.31 -0.01
N GLU A 25 2.65 15.85 -0.69
CA GLU A 25 4.03 16.25 -0.38
C GLU A 25 4.24 17.77 -0.55
N GLU A 26 3.70 18.36 -1.61
CA GLU A 26 3.74 19.82 -1.83
C GLU A 26 2.95 20.60 -0.77
N LEU A 27 1.77 20.10 -0.35
CA LEU A 27 0.98 20.71 0.73
C LEU A 27 1.70 20.62 2.09
N ALA A 28 2.29 19.46 2.40
CA ALA A 28 3.06 19.25 3.62
C ALA A 28 4.28 20.19 3.69
N LEU A 29 4.99 20.39 2.57
CA LEU A 29 6.11 21.34 2.49
C LEU A 29 5.66 22.79 2.73
N LYS A 30 4.52 23.21 2.17
CA LYS A 30 3.96 24.56 2.42
C LYS A 30 3.64 24.81 3.89
N LEU A 31 3.29 23.75 4.64
CA LEU A 31 3.00 23.81 6.07
C LEU A 31 4.26 23.63 6.96
N GLY A 32 5.44 23.48 6.36
CA GLY A 32 6.71 23.32 7.09
C GLY A 32 6.90 21.92 7.69
N VAL A 33 6.28 20.89 7.13
CA VAL A 33 6.48 19.50 7.55
C VAL A 33 7.72 18.93 6.86
N GLU A 34 8.82 18.76 7.62
CA GLU A 34 10.10 18.27 7.08
C GLU A 34 10.15 16.75 6.92
N ASN A 35 9.35 15.99 7.68
CA ASN A 35 9.32 14.53 7.62
C ASN A 35 8.07 14.03 6.91
N LEU A 36 8.21 13.75 5.61
CA LEU A 36 7.10 13.46 4.70
C LEU A 36 6.53 12.03 4.81
N GLY A 37 7.01 11.19 5.73
CA GLY A 37 6.52 9.81 5.86
C GLY A 37 6.72 8.97 4.59
N THR A 38 6.36 7.69 4.67
CA THR A 38 6.51 6.76 3.53
C THR A 38 5.21 6.47 2.80
N THR A 39 4.06 6.75 3.42
CA THR A 39 2.74 6.45 2.86
C THR A 39 1.88 7.70 2.71
N LYS A 40 0.89 7.64 1.81
CA LYS A 40 -0.08 8.71 1.56
C LYS A 40 -0.91 9.06 2.81
N SER A 41 -1.24 8.05 3.62
CA SER A 41 -1.93 8.20 4.90
C SER A 41 -1.11 9.01 5.91
N GLN A 42 0.18 8.69 6.06
CA GLN A 42 1.09 9.40 6.96
C GLN A 42 1.24 10.88 6.57
N LEU A 43 1.25 11.20 5.28
CA LEU A 43 1.24 12.57 4.78
C LEU A 43 -0.04 13.32 5.15
N ALA A 44 -1.21 12.69 4.96
CA ALA A 44 -2.50 13.30 5.29
C ALA A 44 -2.62 13.59 6.81
N ASP A 45 -2.17 12.65 7.66
CA ASP A 45 -2.12 12.86 9.11
C ASP A 45 -1.19 14.01 9.50
N ALA A 46 0.02 14.06 8.93
CA ALA A 46 0.98 15.11 9.23
C ALA A 46 0.49 16.51 8.81
N ILE A 47 -0.24 16.61 7.69
CA ILE A 47 -0.87 17.84 7.21
C ILE A 47 -1.95 18.31 8.19
N LEU A 48 -2.82 17.41 8.66
CA LEU A 48 -3.87 17.76 9.61
C LEU A 48 -3.31 18.21 10.97
N ASP A 49 -2.26 17.54 11.46
CA ASP A 49 -1.58 17.93 12.70
C ASP A 49 -0.88 19.29 12.59
N ALA A 50 -0.24 19.57 11.46
CA ALA A 50 0.38 20.87 11.20
C ALA A 50 -0.67 22.00 11.16
N ASN A 51 -1.81 21.76 10.50
CA ASN A 51 -2.92 22.71 10.45
C ASN A 51 -3.53 22.97 11.83
N LYS A 52 -3.62 21.93 12.68
CA LYS A 52 -4.08 22.08 14.07
C LYS A 52 -3.11 22.92 14.90
N LYS A 53 -1.80 22.68 14.78
CA LYS A 53 -0.76 23.46 15.46
C LYS A 53 -0.75 24.94 15.06
N GLN A 54 -1.00 25.26 13.79
CA GLN A 54 -1.13 26.65 13.35
C GLN A 54 -2.35 27.36 13.94
N ARG A 55 -3.47 26.64 14.16
CA ARG A 55 -4.66 27.21 14.83
C ARG A 55 -4.44 27.43 16.33
N ASP A 56 -3.64 26.57 16.95
CA ASP A 56 -3.39 26.61 18.39
C ASP A 56 -2.27 27.60 18.80
N MET A 57 -1.53 28.19 17.86
CA MET A 57 -0.59 29.27 18.18
C MET A 57 -1.35 30.55 18.60
N PRO A 58 -1.23 31.00 19.86
CA PRO A 58 -1.92 32.20 20.32
C PRO A 58 -1.38 33.41 19.56
N LYS A 59 -2.28 34.13 18.86
CA LYS A 59 -1.97 35.45 18.28
C LYS A 59 -1.36 36.31 19.38
N SER A 60 -0.07 36.62 19.25
CA SER A 60 0.70 37.35 20.25
C SER A 60 0.04 38.69 20.56
N ILE A 61 -0.44 38.84 21.79
CA ILE A 61 -0.95 40.10 22.35
C ILE A 61 0.26 40.97 22.73
N PRO A 62 0.30 42.27 22.38
CA PRO A 62 1.38 43.17 22.77
C PRO A 62 1.40 43.40 24.29
N VAL A 63 2.56 43.16 24.92
CA VAL A 63 2.77 43.25 26.37
C VAL A 63 3.03 44.70 26.79
N SER A 64 2.26 45.20 27.76
CA SER A 64 2.48 46.49 28.44
C SER A 64 3.11 46.24 29.83
N PRO A 65 4.09 47.03 30.31
CA PRO A 65 4.80 46.78 31.57
C PRO A 65 4.05 47.38 32.79
N LYS A 66 4.07 46.65 33.91
CA LYS A 66 3.36 46.96 35.16
C LYS A 66 4.36 47.40 36.26
N GLU A 67 4.13 48.58 36.83
CA GLU A 67 4.90 49.19 37.94
C GLU A 67 4.74 48.47 39.30
N ALA A 68 5.75 48.60 40.16
CA ALA A 68 5.85 48.03 41.51
C ALA A 68 5.51 49.04 42.62
N PRO A 69 5.05 48.61 43.83
CA PRO A 69 4.68 49.52 44.92
C PRO A 69 5.78 49.70 45.99
N MET A 70 5.94 50.95 46.47
CA MET A 70 6.88 51.38 47.54
C MET A 70 6.35 51.09 48.96
N VAL A 71 7.28 50.74 49.86
CA VAL A 71 7.07 50.46 51.29
C VAL A 71 7.39 51.71 52.13
N GLU A 72 6.43 52.18 52.94
CA GLU A 72 6.59 53.27 53.90
C GLU A 72 7.10 52.80 55.28
N LYS A 73 7.89 53.66 55.93
CA LYS A 73 8.66 53.45 57.17
C LYS A 73 8.07 54.32 58.30
N PRO A 74 7.80 53.82 59.53
CA PRO A 74 7.39 54.68 60.64
C PRO A 74 8.58 55.24 61.45
N LYS A 75 8.47 56.53 61.83
CA LYS A 75 9.39 57.33 62.65
C LYS A 75 8.98 57.25 64.14
N SER A 76 9.91 56.93 65.05
CA SER A 76 9.70 56.94 66.51
C SER A 76 10.21 58.24 67.16
N VAL A 77 9.44 58.82 68.08
CA VAL A 77 9.80 60.00 68.89
C VAL A 77 10.06 59.57 70.34
N ALA A 78 11.23 59.90 70.88
CA ALA A 78 11.62 59.65 72.27
C ALA A 78 11.40 60.92 73.15
N LYS A 79 10.93 60.74 74.39
CA LYS A 79 10.95 61.76 75.45
C LYS A 79 11.75 61.27 76.65
N SER A 80 12.67 62.10 77.11
CA SER A 80 13.58 61.92 78.25
C SER A 80 12.90 62.24 79.59
N VAL A 81 13.19 61.44 80.63
CA VAL A 81 12.72 61.66 82.01
C VAL A 81 13.90 61.96 82.95
N VAL A 82 13.65 62.92 83.84
CA VAL A 82 14.54 63.64 84.77
C VAL A 82 15.05 62.76 85.94
N ARG A 83 16.28 63.06 86.39
CA ARG A 83 17.12 62.28 87.32
C ARG A 83 17.10 62.88 88.74
N GLY A 84 16.63 62.11 89.74
CA GLY A 84 16.71 62.43 91.19
C GLY A 84 17.58 61.42 91.95
N GLY A 85 18.54 61.92 92.75
CA GLY A 85 19.81 61.26 93.07
C GLY A 85 19.95 60.48 94.39
N LYS A 86 18.91 59.83 94.94
CA LYS A 86 19.07 58.98 96.15
C LYS A 86 18.50 57.55 96.05
N GLY A 87 17.98 57.14 94.89
CA GLY A 87 17.52 55.76 94.59
C GLY A 87 18.36 55.01 93.55
N VAL A 88 19.59 55.47 93.29
CA VAL A 88 20.42 55.06 92.14
C VAL A 88 20.83 53.59 92.19
N MET A 89 21.07 53.01 93.38
CA MET A 89 21.47 51.61 93.54
C MET A 89 20.30 50.62 93.40
N ALA A 90 19.08 51.00 93.83
CA ALA A 90 17.88 50.18 93.61
C ALA A 90 17.42 50.23 92.14
N LYS A 91 17.60 51.38 91.48
CA LYS A 91 17.34 51.52 90.05
C LYS A 91 18.37 50.76 89.20
N SER A 92 19.65 50.72 89.58
CA SER A 92 20.64 49.91 88.85
C SER A 92 20.33 48.42 88.96
N ALA A 93 20.02 47.90 90.15
CA ALA A 93 19.63 46.49 90.31
C ALA A 93 18.36 46.12 89.51
N ALA A 94 17.36 47.00 89.46
CA ALA A 94 16.16 46.79 88.64
C ALA A 94 16.46 46.86 87.13
N ILE A 95 17.39 47.72 86.71
CA ILE A 95 17.85 47.81 85.31
C ILE A 95 18.63 46.54 84.94
N ASP A 96 19.52 46.06 85.79
CA ASP A 96 20.32 44.86 85.56
C ASP A 96 19.42 43.60 85.51
N SER A 97 18.40 43.52 86.39
CA SER A 97 17.39 42.46 86.35
C SER A 97 16.59 42.47 85.05
N LYS A 98 16.13 43.65 84.60
CA LYS A 98 15.42 43.77 83.31
C LYS A 98 16.33 43.49 82.13
N ALA A 99 17.60 43.90 82.18
CA ALA A 99 18.57 43.59 81.15
C ALA A 99 18.81 42.07 81.06
N ALA A 100 18.90 41.38 82.20
CA ALA A 100 19.01 39.93 82.25
C ALA A 100 17.77 39.22 81.70
N GLU A 101 16.56 39.69 82.04
CA GLU A 101 15.29 39.19 81.49
C GLU A 101 15.19 39.38 79.98
N VAL A 102 15.55 40.58 79.48
CA VAL A 102 15.55 40.88 78.03
C VAL A 102 16.58 40.01 77.30
N GLN A 103 17.77 39.83 77.86
CA GLN A 103 18.77 38.93 77.29
C GLN A 103 18.29 37.48 77.29
N LYS A 104 17.61 37.03 78.35
CA LYS A 104 17.01 35.69 78.41
C LYS A 104 15.93 35.53 77.34
N ALA A 105 14.98 36.46 77.25
CA ALA A 105 13.94 36.43 76.22
C ALA A 105 14.53 36.45 74.80
N GLY A 106 15.57 37.25 74.56
CA GLY A 106 16.28 37.27 73.29
C GLY A 106 16.98 35.95 72.96
N ARG A 107 17.55 35.26 73.96
CA ARG A 107 18.09 33.91 73.81
C ARG A 107 16.98 32.89 73.53
N ASP A 108 15.90 32.91 74.30
CA ASP A 108 14.76 31.99 74.15
C ASP A 108 14.11 32.12 72.76
N ILE A 109 13.90 33.35 72.27
CA ILE A 109 13.37 33.61 70.92
C ILE A 109 14.32 33.07 69.84
N ARG A 110 15.63 33.30 70.00
CA ARG A 110 16.63 32.81 69.05
C ARG A 110 16.65 31.28 69.04
N GLU A 111 16.65 30.65 70.21
CA GLU A 111 16.66 29.20 70.34
C GLU A 111 15.37 28.56 69.83
N ASP A 112 14.20 29.17 70.04
CA ASP A 112 12.94 28.72 69.46
C ASP A 112 12.94 28.89 67.93
N GLY A 113 13.43 30.01 67.42
CA GLY A 113 13.62 30.24 65.98
C GLY A 113 14.53 29.19 65.34
N ILE A 114 15.68 28.90 65.97
CA ILE A 114 16.60 27.83 65.52
C ILE A 114 15.91 26.46 65.57
N ARG A 115 15.16 26.15 66.64
CA ARG A 115 14.42 24.89 66.77
C ARG A 115 13.36 24.73 65.67
N ARG A 116 12.56 25.76 65.40
CA ARG A 116 11.54 25.76 64.34
C ARG A 116 12.16 25.64 62.96
N MET A 117 13.25 26.38 62.71
CA MET A 117 14.00 26.28 61.45
C MET A 117 14.57 24.89 61.25
N ASN A 118 15.24 24.32 62.26
CA ASN A 118 15.78 22.96 62.19
C ASN A 118 14.68 21.92 61.99
N LYS A 119 13.51 22.10 62.61
CA LYS A 119 12.34 21.23 62.39
C LYS A 119 11.85 21.34 60.94
N GLY A 120 11.65 22.56 60.43
CA GLY A 120 11.22 22.79 59.05
C GLY A 120 12.21 22.24 58.02
N VAL A 121 13.52 22.39 58.26
CA VAL A 121 14.57 21.82 57.42
C VAL A 121 14.49 20.28 57.42
N LYS A 122 14.27 19.64 58.57
CA LYS A 122 14.11 18.17 58.65
C LYS A 122 12.86 17.66 57.95
N GLU A 123 11.74 18.38 58.08
CA GLU A 123 10.48 18.06 57.41
C GLU A 123 10.64 18.22 55.89
N PHE A 124 11.28 19.29 55.44
CA PHE A 124 11.58 19.52 54.03
C PHE A 124 12.46 18.40 53.45
N HIS A 125 13.58 18.04 54.11
CA HIS A 125 14.42 16.92 53.67
C HIS A 125 13.64 15.60 53.61
N SER A 126 12.82 15.31 54.63
CA SER A 126 11.98 14.10 54.64
C SER A 126 10.99 14.07 53.47
N ALA A 127 10.39 15.22 53.13
CA ALA A 127 9.49 15.36 52.01
C ALA A 127 10.22 15.17 50.66
N CYS A 128 11.42 15.76 50.51
CA CYS A 128 12.25 15.56 49.33
C CYS A 128 12.66 14.08 49.15
N ASP A 129 13.07 13.41 50.22
CA ASP A 129 13.44 11.98 50.19
C ASP A 129 12.24 11.10 49.82
N TRP A 130 11.07 11.40 50.37
CA TRP A 130 9.84 10.68 50.05
C TRP A 130 9.47 10.84 48.57
N MET A 131 9.47 12.09 48.06
CA MET A 131 9.20 12.37 46.65
C MET A 131 10.23 11.71 45.73
N ALA A 132 11.51 11.71 46.10
CA ALA A 132 12.55 11.03 45.32
C ALA A 132 12.31 9.52 45.24
N ARG A 133 11.85 8.87 46.33
CA ARG A 133 11.51 7.44 46.33
C ARG A 133 10.26 7.15 45.50
N GLU A 134 9.25 8.02 45.55
CA GLU A 134 8.04 7.91 44.73
C GLU A 134 8.39 8.01 43.24
N MET A 135 9.15 9.05 42.84
CA MET A 135 9.63 9.22 41.46
C MET A 135 10.46 8.04 40.97
N GLN A 136 11.32 7.47 41.82
CA GLN A 136 12.07 6.26 41.47
C GLN A 136 11.16 5.04 41.28
N THR A 137 10.13 4.90 42.11
CA THR A 137 9.17 3.79 42.02
C THR A 137 8.33 3.91 40.74
N ASP A 138 7.84 5.10 40.44
CA ASP A 138 7.07 5.37 39.21
C ASP A 138 7.92 5.21 37.96
N GLY A 139 9.17 5.70 37.99
CA GLY A 139 10.13 5.47 36.91
C GLY A 139 10.37 3.98 36.64
N ARG A 140 10.50 3.16 37.68
CA ARG A 140 10.63 1.69 37.51
C ARG A 140 9.38 1.07 36.91
N LYS A 141 8.18 1.41 37.41
CA LYS A 141 6.92 0.90 36.87
C LYS A 141 6.75 1.26 35.39
N MET A 142 7.08 2.49 35.00
CA MET A 142 7.03 2.91 33.60
C MET A 142 8.01 2.14 32.72
N MET A 143 9.22 1.86 33.22
CA MET A 143 10.20 1.04 32.50
C MET A 143 9.76 -0.42 32.36
N GLU A 144 9.16 -1.00 33.39
CA GLU A 144 8.62 -2.36 33.37
C GLU A 144 7.42 -2.48 32.42
N ASP A 145 6.48 -1.54 32.46
CA ASP A 145 5.34 -1.47 31.53
C ASP A 145 5.83 -1.26 30.09
N GLY A 146 6.79 -0.34 29.88
CA GLY A 146 7.41 -0.12 28.57
C GLY A 146 8.09 -1.38 28.02
N ARG A 147 8.83 -2.10 28.87
CA ARG A 147 9.45 -3.38 28.51
C ARG A 147 8.40 -4.43 28.16
N HIS A 148 7.35 -4.58 28.97
CA HIS A 148 6.28 -5.54 28.72
C HIS A 148 5.56 -5.27 27.39
N ARG A 149 5.21 -4.01 27.11
CA ARG A 149 4.59 -3.61 25.83
C ARG A 149 5.50 -3.88 24.65
N PHE A 150 6.80 -3.65 24.82
CA PHE A 150 7.78 -3.93 23.78
C PHE A 150 7.93 -5.44 23.51
N GLU A 151 8.00 -6.27 24.54
CA GLU A 151 8.03 -7.73 24.42
C GLU A 151 6.75 -8.27 23.76
N LEU A 152 5.58 -7.74 24.14
CA LEU A 152 4.31 -8.06 23.51
C LEU A 152 4.33 -7.68 22.02
N GLY A 153 4.74 -6.46 21.68
CA GLY A 153 4.84 -5.99 20.30
C GLY A 153 5.80 -6.84 19.45
N GLN A 154 6.94 -7.27 20.01
CA GLN A 154 7.84 -8.21 19.33
C GLN A 154 7.16 -9.57 19.07
N SER A 155 6.42 -10.09 20.04
CA SER A 155 5.74 -11.38 19.90
C SER A 155 4.64 -11.34 18.83
N GLU A 156 3.89 -10.25 18.75
CA GLU A 156 2.85 -10.03 17.74
C GLU A 156 3.46 -9.85 16.35
N PHE A 157 4.53 -9.05 16.25
CA PHE A 157 5.27 -8.86 15.01
C PHE A 157 5.82 -10.19 14.47
N LYS A 158 6.43 -11.01 15.34
CA LYS A 158 6.92 -12.34 14.97
C LYS A 158 5.79 -13.25 14.48
N ARG A 159 4.66 -13.30 15.20
CA ARG A 159 3.49 -14.09 14.79
C ARG A 159 2.95 -13.63 13.43
N SER A 160 2.94 -12.33 13.16
CA SER A 160 2.53 -11.77 11.87
C SER A 160 3.46 -12.19 10.74
N LEU A 161 4.78 -12.13 10.96
CA LEU A 161 5.77 -12.62 10.00
C LEU A 161 5.60 -14.12 9.72
N ASP A 162 5.45 -14.94 10.76
CA ASP A 162 5.26 -16.38 10.62
C ASP A 162 3.99 -16.70 9.82
N ALA A 163 2.89 -15.96 10.04
CA ALA A 163 1.66 -16.09 9.28
C ALA A 163 1.85 -15.73 7.79
N GLN A 164 2.55 -14.62 7.51
CA GLN A 164 2.82 -14.19 6.14
C GLN A 164 3.75 -15.16 5.40
N VAL A 165 4.76 -15.71 6.07
CA VAL A 165 5.64 -16.75 5.52
C VAL A 165 4.83 -17.99 5.14
N LYS A 166 3.90 -18.40 6.00
CA LYS A 166 3.01 -19.53 5.71
C LYS A 166 2.09 -19.27 4.52
N GLU A 167 1.46 -18.09 4.47
CA GLU A 167 0.58 -17.70 3.36
C GLU A 167 1.35 -17.68 2.03
N ASN A 168 2.54 -17.10 2.01
CA ASN A 168 3.40 -17.09 0.83
C ASN A 168 3.81 -18.51 0.39
N HIS A 169 4.11 -19.40 1.34
CA HIS A 169 4.42 -20.80 1.04
C HIS A 169 3.23 -21.51 0.39
N ASP A 170 2.02 -21.34 0.95
CA ASP A 170 0.79 -21.91 0.40
C ASP A 170 0.47 -21.35 -1.00
N ALA A 171 0.70 -20.04 -1.22
CA ALA A 171 0.53 -19.40 -2.52
C ALA A 171 1.49 -19.98 -3.58
N VAL A 172 2.77 -20.14 -3.23
CA VAL A 172 3.77 -20.76 -4.10
C VAL A 172 3.41 -22.22 -4.43
N ALA A 173 2.92 -22.97 -3.44
CA ALA A 173 2.45 -24.34 -3.67
C ALA A 173 1.27 -24.39 -4.67
N ARG A 174 0.29 -23.48 -4.53
CA ARG A 174 -0.83 -23.37 -5.49
C ARG A 174 -0.37 -22.98 -6.89
N MET A 175 0.58 -22.05 -7.00
CA MET A 175 1.17 -21.67 -8.29
C MET A 175 1.87 -22.85 -8.96
N HIS A 176 2.64 -23.64 -8.23
CA HIS A 176 3.28 -24.84 -8.77
C HIS A 176 2.27 -25.88 -9.25
N THR A 177 1.18 -26.11 -8.50
CA THR A 177 0.11 -27.00 -8.91
C THR A 177 -0.57 -26.49 -10.18
N GLY A 178 -0.94 -25.20 -10.23
CA GLY A 178 -1.54 -24.59 -11.42
C GLY A 178 -0.62 -24.66 -12.65
N ALA A 179 0.68 -24.42 -12.47
CA ALA A 179 1.66 -24.55 -13.55
C ALA A 179 1.75 -25.99 -14.09
N ARG A 180 1.72 -27.01 -13.21
CA ARG A 180 1.70 -28.42 -13.62
C ARG A 180 0.44 -28.77 -14.40
N GLU A 181 -0.73 -28.30 -13.96
CA GLU A 181 -1.99 -28.53 -14.66
C GLU A 181 -2.01 -27.88 -16.05
N MET A 182 -1.48 -26.65 -16.17
CA MET A 182 -1.32 -25.98 -17.46
C MET A 182 -0.39 -26.76 -18.40
N GLN A 183 0.75 -27.24 -17.91
CA GLN A 183 1.67 -28.07 -18.68
C GLN A 183 1.01 -29.38 -19.14
N ALA A 184 0.30 -30.08 -18.26
CA ALA A 184 -0.42 -31.31 -18.61
C ALA A 184 -1.51 -31.06 -19.66
N SER A 185 -2.24 -29.94 -19.54
CA SER A 185 -3.24 -29.52 -20.53
C SER A 185 -2.61 -29.22 -21.89
N GLN A 186 -1.51 -28.48 -21.91
CA GLN A 186 -0.75 -28.18 -23.13
C GLN A 186 -0.24 -29.44 -23.81
N GLU A 187 0.27 -30.42 -23.06
CA GLU A 187 0.73 -31.70 -23.59
C GLU A 187 -0.44 -32.51 -24.19
N LYS A 188 -1.58 -32.58 -23.49
CA LYS A 188 -2.79 -33.25 -23.99
C LYS A 188 -3.29 -32.62 -25.28
N MET A 189 -3.30 -31.30 -25.35
CA MET A 189 -3.70 -30.54 -26.53
C MET A 189 -2.74 -30.77 -27.70
N SER A 190 -1.43 -30.76 -27.43
CA SER A 190 -0.40 -31.06 -28.44
C SER A 190 -0.57 -32.47 -29.04
N LYS A 191 -0.78 -33.49 -28.19
CA LYS A 191 -1.07 -34.87 -28.64
C LYS A 191 -2.36 -34.94 -29.47
N ALA A 192 -3.41 -34.22 -29.08
CA ALA A 192 -4.66 -34.17 -29.83
C ALA A 192 -4.46 -33.54 -31.21
N PHE A 193 -3.71 -32.44 -31.31
CA PHE A 193 -3.37 -31.82 -32.60
C PHE A 193 -2.52 -32.72 -33.49
N GLN A 194 -1.52 -33.40 -32.93
CA GLN A 194 -0.70 -34.36 -33.68
C GLN A 194 -1.56 -35.50 -34.24
N LYS A 195 -2.48 -36.03 -33.43
CA LYS A 195 -3.42 -37.07 -33.86
C LYS A 195 -4.34 -36.58 -34.98
N ALA A 196 -4.98 -35.43 -34.79
CA ALA A 196 -5.85 -34.84 -35.80
C ALA A 196 -5.10 -34.56 -37.12
N GLY A 197 -3.87 -34.05 -37.05
CA GLY A 197 -3.03 -33.84 -38.22
C GLY A 197 -2.66 -35.14 -38.94
N LYS A 198 -2.43 -36.23 -38.21
CA LYS A 198 -2.22 -37.56 -38.80
C LYS A 198 -3.48 -38.06 -39.48
N ASP A 199 -4.64 -37.96 -38.83
CA ASP A 199 -5.92 -38.41 -39.38
C ASP A 199 -6.29 -37.66 -40.67
N ILE A 200 -6.02 -36.34 -40.74
CA ILE A 200 -6.22 -35.54 -41.94
C ILE A 200 -5.30 -36.01 -43.08
N ARG A 201 -4.01 -36.27 -42.80
CA ARG A 201 -3.09 -36.77 -43.82
C ARG A 201 -3.52 -38.15 -44.33
N ASP A 202 -3.82 -39.06 -43.41
CA ASP A 202 -4.18 -40.44 -43.75
C ASP A 202 -5.51 -40.49 -44.53
N SER A 203 -6.52 -39.72 -44.13
CA SER A 203 -7.79 -39.60 -44.85
C SER A 203 -7.63 -38.89 -46.19
N GLY A 204 -6.84 -37.82 -46.25
CA GLY A 204 -6.51 -37.10 -47.48
C GLY A 204 -5.82 -38.02 -48.52
N CYS A 205 -4.80 -38.77 -48.11
CA CYS A 205 -4.13 -39.73 -48.98
C CYS A 205 -5.06 -40.84 -49.49
N ARG A 206 -5.95 -41.37 -48.62
CA ARG A 206 -6.95 -42.37 -49.03
C ARG A 206 -7.93 -41.79 -50.05
N ASN A 207 -8.47 -40.60 -49.78
CA ASN A 207 -9.44 -39.96 -50.67
C ASN A 207 -8.82 -39.64 -52.03
N LEU A 208 -7.58 -39.13 -52.07
CA LEU A 208 -6.85 -38.88 -53.31
C LEU A 208 -6.63 -40.17 -54.10
N ARG A 209 -6.22 -41.25 -53.43
CA ARG A 209 -6.00 -42.55 -54.08
C ARG A 209 -7.31 -43.11 -54.65
N ASN A 210 -8.40 -43.02 -53.90
CA ASN A 210 -9.73 -43.45 -54.36
C ASN A 210 -10.19 -42.62 -55.57
N GLY A 211 -10.03 -41.30 -55.51
CA GLY A 211 -10.35 -40.40 -56.63
C GLY A 211 -9.53 -40.69 -57.88
N LEU A 212 -8.23 -40.97 -57.73
CA LEU A 212 -7.35 -41.32 -58.84
C LEU A 212 -7.72 -42.67 -59.47
N ASN A 213 -8.07 -43.67 -58.66
CA ASN A 213 -8.54 -44.97 -59.16
C ASN A 213 -9.86 -44.83 -59.94
N GLN A 214 -10.81 -44.03 -59.41
CA GLN A 214 -12.08 -43.77 -60.10
C GLN A 214 -11.83 -43.09 -61.45
N PHE A 215 -11.00 -42.04 -61.46
CA PHE A 215 -10.63 -41.33 -62.68
C PHE A 215 -9.99 -42.26 -63.72
N GLN A 216 -9.08 -43.15 -63.31
CA GLN A 216 -8.47 -44.13 -64.21
C GLN A 216 -9.50 -45.12 -64.77
N SER A 217 -10.46 -45.58 -63.96
CA SER A 217 -11.54 -46.46 -64.41
C SER A 217 -12.44 -45.78 -65.44
N ASP A 218 -12.82 -44.52 -65.17
CA ASP A 218 -13.65 -43.72 -66.08
C ASP A 218 -12.92 -43.46 -67.40
N LEU A 219 -11.63 -43.12 -67.34
CA LEU A 219 -10.78 -42.92 -68.51
C LEU A 219 -10.65 -44.21 -69.34
N ALA A 220 -10.41 -45.35 -68.69
CA ALA A 220 -10.33 -46.65 -69.36
C ALA A 220 -11.65 -47.02 -70.05
N THR A 221 -12.78 -46.75 -69.39
CA THR A 221 -14.12 -46.93 -69.95
C THR A 221 -14.30 -46.06 -71.20
N GLN A 222 -13.96 -44.77 -71.12
CA GLN A 222 -14.06 -43.84 -72.25
C GLN A 222 -13.14 -44.24 -73.42
N ILE A 223 -11.92 -44.70 -73.15
CA ILE A 223 -11.00 -45.22 -74.17
C ILE A 223 -11.61 -46.43 -74.88
N ASN A 224 -12.22 -47.35 -74.13
CA ASN A 224 -12.86 -48.54 -74.69
C ASN A 224 -14.08 -48.17 -75.56
N GLU A 225 -14.93 -47.24 -75.08
CA GLU A 225 -16.07 -46.71 -75.85
C GLU A 225 -15.62 -46.06 -77.16
N ASN A 226 -14.59 -45.19 -77.11
CA ASN A 226 -14.02 -44.56 -78.30
C ASN A 226 -13.44 -45.61 -79.27
N ARG A 227 -12.76 -46.63 -78.77
CA ARG A 227 -12.23 -47.72 -79.60
C ARG A 227 -13.35 -48.48 -80.31
N GLN A 228 -14.44 -48.78 -79.62
CA GLN A 228 -15.60 -49.42 -80.22
C GLN A 228 -16.27 -48.54 -81.27
N ALA A 229 -16.41 -47.23 -81.01
CA ALA A 229 -16.96 -46.28 -81.97
C ALA A 229 -16.12 -46.24 -83.26
N VAL A 230 -14.79 -46.17 -83.14
CA VAL A 230 -13.87 -46.24 -84.28
C VAL A 230 -14.00 -47.57 -85.03
N SER A 231 -14.11 -48.70 -84.34
CA SER A 231 -14.35 -50.00 -84.99
C SER A 231 -15.66 -50.02 -85.77
N ARG A 232 -16.75 -49.47 -85.23
CA ARG A 232 -18.04 -49.36 -85.93
C ARG A 232 -17.93 -48.46 -87.16
N MET A 233 -17.24 -47.32 -87.04
CA MET A 233 -16.98 -46.42 -88.16
C MET A 233 -16.16 -47.09 -89.27
N ASN A 234 -15.10 -47.82 -88.91
CA ASN A 234 -14.29 -48.55 -89.87
C ASN A 234 -15.12 -49.63 -90.58
N SER A 235 -15.94 -50.39 -89.86
CA SER A 235 -16.85 -51.36 -90.48
C SER A 235 -17.86 -50.69 -91.42
N ALA A 236 -18.41 -49.54 -91.04
CA ALA A 236 -19.32 -48.77 -91.90
C ALA A 236 -18.59 -48.24 -93.16
N ALA A 237 -17.37 -47.74 -93.01
CA ALA A 237 -16.54 -47.28 -94.12
C ALA A 237 -16.21 -48.40 -95.10
N VAL A 238 -15.83 -49.59 -94.60
CA VAL A 238 -15.60 -50.79 -95.42
C VAL A 238 -16.89 -51.22 -96.13
N SER A 239 -18.02 -51.21 -95.43
CA SER A 239 -19.33 -51.52 -96.02
C SER A 239 -19.65 -50.57 -97.18
N LEU A 240 -19.49 -49.26 -96.97
CA LEU A 240 -19.71 -48.24 -98.00
C LEU A 240 -18.74 -48.41 -99.17
N GLN A 241 -17.46 -48.72 -98.92
CA GLN A 241 -16.47 -48.96 -99.95
C GLN A 241 -16.82 -50.18 -100.82
N ASN A 242 -17.28 -51.27 -100.19
CA ASN A 242 -17.76 -52.46 -100.91
C ASN A 242 -18.99 -52.14 -101.76
N GLU A 243 -19.90 -51.32 -101.27
CA GLU A 243 -21.09 -50.88 -102.00
C GLU A 243 -20.72 -50.00 -103.20
N ILE A 244 -19.84 -49.01 -103.02
CA ILE A 244 -19.27 -48.20 -104.12
C ILE A 244 -18.61 -49.10 -105.17
N HIS A 245 -17.80 -50.07 -104.75
CA HIS A 245 -17.13 -50.97 -105.68
C HIS A 245 -18.13 -51.84 -106.47
N ARG A 246 -19.19 -52.33 -105.82
CA ARG A 246 -20.28 -53.05 -106.50
C ARG A 246 -20.95 -52.18 -107.56
N TYR A 247 -21.32 -50.94 -107.21
CA TYR A 247 -21.91 -49.98 -108.15
C TYR A 247 -21.00 -49.74 -109.35
N GLN A 248 -19.69 -49.57 -109.13
CA GLN A 248 -18.72 -49.34 -110.20
C GLN A 248 -18.54 -50.57 -111.12
N GLU A 249 -18.47 -51.77 -110.54
CA GLU A 249 -18.16 -53.00 -111.27
C GLU A 249 -19.37 -53.66 -111.93
N GLN A 250 -20.54 -53.61 -111.30
CA GLN A 250 -21.74 -54.26 -111.81
C GLN A 250 -22.65 -53.25 -112.50
N ASP A 251 -23.17 -52.29 -111.74
CA ASP A 251 -24.25 -51.44 -112.23
C ASP A 251 -23.77 -50.49 -113.32
N LEU A 252 -22.59 -49.87 -113.15
CA LEU A 252 -22.02 -48.99 -114.16
C LEU A 252 -21.67 -49.76 -115.44
N LYS A 253 -21.09 -50.96 -115.33
CA LYS A 253 -20.75 -51.79 -116.49
C LYS A 253 -22.00 -52.31 -117.20
N ASN A 254 -23.01 -52.73 -116.46
CA ASN A 254 -24.29 -53.14 -117.02
C ASN A 254 -24.97 -51.96 -117.72
N TYR A 255 -25.02 -50.79 -117.09
CA TYR A 255 -25.57 -49.58 -117.70
C TYR A 255 -24.84 -49.21 -119.00
N VAL A 256 -23.50 -49.19 -118.99
CA VAL A 256 -22.70 -48.93 -120.20
C VAL A 256 -22.96 -49.98 -121.27
N ARG A 257 -22.98 -51.27 -120.90
CA ARG A 257 -23.27 -52.35 -121.85
C ARG A 257 -24.65 -52.19 -122.48
N ASP A 258 -25.68 -51.98 -121.67
CA ASP A 258 -27.06 -51.83 -122.12
C ASP A 258 -27.23 -50.54 -122.96
N PHE A 259 -26.45 -49.49 -122.69
CA PHE A 259 -26.46 -48.25 -123.48
C PHE A 259 -25.82 -48.41 -124.87
N TYR A 260 -24.75 -49.20 -125.01
CA TYR A 260 -24.02 -49.36 -126.28
C TYR A 260 -24.41 -50.61 -127.10
N TYR A 261 -24.97 -51.64 -126.46
CA TYR A 261 -25.27 -52.93 -127.09
C TYR A 261 -26.71 -53.41 -126.89
N GLY A 262 -27.54 -52.64 -126.19
CA GLY A 262 -28.99 -52.86 -126.08
C GLY A 262 -29.78 -52.20 -127.20
#